data_AF-A0A920QU38-F1
#
_entry.id   AF-A0A920QU38-F1
#
_cell.length_a   1.000
_cell.length_b   1.000
_cell.length_c   1.000
_cell.angle_alpha   90.00
_cell.angle_beta   90.00
_cell.angle_gamma   90.00
#
_symmetry.space_group_name_H-M   'P 1'
#
loop_
_entity.id
_entity.type
_entity.pdbx_description
1 polymer ?
#
loop_
_entity_poly.entity_id
_entity_poly.type
_entity_poly.pdbx_seq_one_letter_code
_entity_poly.pdbx_strand_id
1 'polypeptide(L)'
;MEIYSYSGDQDQSYERIVDFLRSKSDLTQTDFNNHLYRLQGKDCAEHLFRVSAGLDSMIIGERQVLGQVRNAFSVATSEGHSKGPLSRLFHQALRVERDGYTERQKSVNIPDL
;
A
#
# COMPACT_ATOMS: atom_id res chain seq x y z
N MET A 1 7.91 4.65 4.95
CA MET A 1 7.42 5.05 3.61
C MET A 1 7.46 3.82 2.73
N GLU A 2 6.46 3.61 1.88
CA GLU A 2 6.37 2.45 0.99
C GLU A 2 6.31 2.91 -0.46
N ILE A 3 6.97 2.19 -1.36
CA ILE A 3 6.93 2.45 -2.81
C ILE A 3 6.52 1.19 -3.52
N TYR A 4 5.46 1.30 -4.31
CA TYR A 4 4.94 0.22 -5.15
C TYR A 4 5.28 0.53 -6.61
N SER A 5 5.85 -0.42 -7.32
CA SER A 5 6.23 -0.25 -8.73
C SER A 5 5.91 -1.50 -9.54
N TYR A 6 5.76 -1.33 -10.84
CA TYR A 6 5.61 -2.41 -11.80
C TYR A 6 6.58 -2.18 -12.96
N SER A 7 7.47 -3.14 -13.20
CA SER A 7 8.52 -3.06 -14.21
C SER A 7 8.82 -4.45 -14.78
N GLY A 8 9.31 -4.49 -16.03
CA GLY A 8 9.77 -5.73 -16.66
C GLY A 8 11.13 -6.20 -16.12
N ASP A 9 11.97 -5.27 -15.66
CA ASP A 9 13.24 -5.53 -15.00
C ASP A 9 13.15 -5.06 -13.53
N GLN A 10 12.89 -6.02 -12.65
CA GLN A 10 12.60 -5.74 -11.24
C GLN A 10 13.84 -5.34 -10.46
N ASP A 11 15.02 -5.84 -10.83
CA ASP A 11 16.27 -5.53 -10.13
C ASP A 11 16.77 -4.14 -10.52
N GLN A 12 16.79 -3.82 -11.82
CA GLN A 12 17.13 -2.47 -12.26
C GLN A 12 16.17 -1.42 -11.68
N SER A 13 14.87 -1.73 -11.62
CA SER A 13 13.88 -0.83 -11.03
C SER A 13 14.11 -0.64 -9.53
N TYR A 14 14.46 -1.71 -8.81
CA TYR A 14 14.76 -1.65 -7.39
C TYR A 14 15.97 -0.75 -7.12
N GLU A 15 17.08 -0.96 -7.83
CA GLU A 15 18.29 -0.15 -7.69
C GLU A 15 18.02 1.34 -7.96
N ARG A 16 17.27 1.66 -9.03
CA ARG A 16 16.90 3.05 -9.33
C ARG A 16 16.08 3.71 -8.22
N ILE A 17 15.15 2.96 -7.62
CA ILE A 17 14.33 3.47 -6.51
C ILE A 17 15.21 3.67 -5.26
N VAL A 18 16.07 2.70 -4.95
CA VAL A 18 17.01 2.76 -3.82
C VAL A 18 17.95 3.96 -3.95
N ASP A 19 18.56 4.15 -5.12
CA ASP A 19 19.46 5.28 -5.37
C ASP A 19 18.72 6.62 -5.31
N PHE A 20 17.50 6.70 -5.87
CA PHE A 20 16.67 7.89 -5.75
C PHE A 20 16.38 8.22 -4.28
N LEU A 21 15.96 7.23 -3.49
CA LEU A 21 15.66 7.42 -2.08
C LEU A 21 16.89 7.81 -1.26
N ARG A 22 18.03 7.16 -1.51
CA ARG A 22 19.30 7.49 -0.87
C ARG A 22 19.70 8.93 -1.18
N SER A 23 19.53 9.38 -2.43
CA SER A 23 19.82 10.77 -2.84
C SER A 23 18.95 11.83 -2.16
N LYS A 24 17.83 11.40 -1.56
CA LYS A 24 16.86 12.26 -0.86
C LYS A 24 16.90 12.08 0.67
N SER A 25 17.77 11.21 1.18
CA SER A 25 17.90 10.93 2.60
C SER A 25 19.21 11.46 3.14
N ASP A 26 19.20 11.95 4.38
CA ASP A 26 20.42 12.34 5.12
C ASP A 26 21.05 11.15 5.88
N LEU A 27 20.65 9.92 5.55
CA LEU A 27 21.07 8.70 6.24
C LEU A 27 22.42 8.19 5.71
N THR A 28 23.21 7.59 6.61
CA THR A 28 24.39 6.82 6.19
C THR A 28 23.95 5.60 5.37
N GLN A 29 24.84 5.04 4.54
CA GLN A 29 24.50 3.86 3.75
C GLN A 29 24.10 2.66 4.62
N THR A 30 24.77 2.49 5.77
CA THR A 30 24.46 1.42 6.73
C THR A 30 23.08 1.61 7.32
N ASP A 31 22.77 2.81 7.81
CA ASP A 31 21.46 3.09 8.40
C ASP A 31 20.37 2.96 7.36
N PHE A 32 20.57 3.48 6.15
CA PHE A 32 19.60 3.38 5.07
C PHE A 32 19.26 1.93 4.73
N ASN A 33 20.29 1.08 4.56
CA ASN A 33 20.10 -0.34 4.21
C ASN A 33 19.35 -1.12 5.32
N ASN A 34 19.54 -0.77 6.60
CA ASN A 34 18.84 -1.41 7.71
C ASN A 34 17.32 -1.09 7.75
N HIS A 35 16.88 -0.05 7.05
CA HIS A 35 15.46 0.36 6.99
C HIS A 35 14.78 -0.01 5.67
N LEU A 36 15.48 -0.69 4.77
CA LEU A 36 14.92 -1.15 3.51
C LEU A 36 14.34 -2.55 3.65
N TYR A 37 13.15 -2.74 3.09
CA TYR A 37 12.61 -4.05 2.81
C TYR A 37 12.10 -4.10 1.37
N ARG A 38 12.11 -5.29 0.77
CA ARG A 38 11.67 -5.53 -0.61
C ARG A 38 10.68 -6.68 -0.60
N LEU A 39 9.48 -6.45 -1.12
CA LEU A 39 8.49 -7.49 -1.40
C LEU A 39 8.26 -7.58 -2.90
N GLN A 40 8.01 -8.78 -3.40
CA GLN A 40 7.81 -9.03 -4.83
C GLN A 40 6.56 -9.89 -5.06
N GLY A 41 5.95 -9.71 -6.23
CA GLY A 41 4.83 -10.54 -6.67
C GLY A 41 3.70 -10.65 -5.65
N LYS A 42 3.44 -11.88 -5.21
CA LYS A 42 2.35 -12.21 -4.29
C LYS A 42 2.52 -11.54 -2.93
N ASP A 43 3.72 -11.53 -2.36
CA ASP A 43 3.95 -10.97 -1.02
C ASP A 43 3.70 -9.46 -0.99
N CYS A 44 4.06 -8.77 -2.08
CA CYS A 44 3.76 -7.35 -2.26
C CYS A 44 2.25 -7.10 -2.35
N ALA A 45 1.52 -7.95 -3.08
CA ALA A 45 0.06 -7.86 -3.17
C ALA A 45 -0.60 -8.11 -1.81
N GLU A 46 -0.23 -9.18 -1.11
CA GLU A 46 -0.76 -9.51 0.22
C GLU A 46 -0.50 -8.39 1.23
N HIS A 47 0.70 -7.80 1.21
CA HIS A 47 1.03 -6.64 2.02
C HIS A 47 0.08 -5.46 1.74
N LEU A 48 -0.14 -5.11 0.47
CA LEU A 48 -1.07 -4.04 0.12
C LEU A 48 -2.49 -4.33 0.59
N PHE A 49 -2.96 -5.57 0.46
CA PHE A 49 -4.28 -5.97 0.96
C PHE A 49 -4.36 -5.86 2.48
N ARG A 50 -3.33 -6.26 3.22
CA ARG A 50 -3.29 -6.12 4.69
C ARG A 50 -3.30 -4.67 5.13
N VAL A 51 -2.44 -3.85 4.54
CA VAL A 51 -2.36 -2.40 4.78
C VAL A 51 -3.69 -1.72 4.46
N SER A 52 -4.32 -2.10 3.35
CA SER A 52 -5.61 -1.53 2.93
C SER A 52 -6.76 -2.00 3.81
N ALA A 53 -6.82 -3.27 4.17
CA ALA A 53 -7.92 -3.85 4.94
C ALA A 53 -7.93 -3.42 6.42
N GLY A 54 -6.89 -2.71 6.87
CA GLY A 54 -6.71 -2.34 8.28
C GLY A 54 -6.75 -3.57 9.18
N LEU A 55 -6.25 -4.72 8.70
CA LEU A 55 -6.31 -5.99 9.45
C LEU A 55 -5.48 -5.95 10.74
N ASP A 56 -4.62 -4.94 10.91
CA ASP A 56 -3.88 -4.66 12.14
C ASP A 56 -4.56 -3.61 13.06
N SER A 57 -5.75 -3.12 12.69
CA SER A 57 -6.36 -1.92 13.28
C SER A 57 -7.74 -2.13 13.93
N MET A 58 -7.70 -2.56 15.18
CA MET A 58 -8.82 -2.39 16.11
C MET A 58 -8.76 -1.06 16.89
N ILE A 59 -7.77 -0.20 16.61
CA ILE A 59 -7.57 1.07 17.29
C ILE A 59 -8.01 2.23 16.38
N ILE A 60 -8.85 3.12 16.94
CA ILE A 60 -9.30 4.39 16.35
C ILE A 60 -8.07 5.27 16.08
N GLY A 61 -7.41 5.08 14.94
CA GLY A 61 -6.19 5.77 14.52
C GLY A 61 -5.71 5.34 13.13
N GLU A 62 -5.90 4.07 12.78
CA GLU A 62 -5.43 3.49 11.51
C GLU A 62 -6.35 3.71 10.30
N ARG A 63 -7.55 4.29 10.47
CA ARG A 63 -8.34 4.83 9.34
C ARG A 63 -7.53 5.85 8.51
N GLN A 64 -6.51 6.44 9.11
CA GLN A 64 -5.59 7.34 8.43
C GLN A 64 -4.72 6.63 7.38
N VAL A 65 -4.33 5.36 7.60
CA VAL A 65 -3.49 4.58 6.67
C VAL A 65 -4.25 4.31 5.38
N LEU A 66 -5.51 3.87 5.47
CA LEU A 66 -6.37 3.69 4.29
C LEU A 66 -6.58 5.01 3.53
N GLY A 67 -6.80 6.10 4.26
CA GLY A 67 -6.91 7.44 3.68
C GLY A 67 -5.65 7.84 2.91
N GLN A 68 -4.46 7.53 3.46
CA GLN A 68 -3.18 7.75 2.79
C GLN A 68 -3.02 6.90 1.53
N VAL A 69 -3.37 5.60 1.57
CA VAL A 69 -3.32 4.71 0.40
C VAL A 69 -4.25 5.23 -0.70
N ARG A 70 -5.49 5.62 -0.36
CA ARG A 70 -6.45 6.18 -1.30
C ARG A 70 -5.96 7.49 -1.92
N ASN A 71 -5.41 8.38 -1.10
CA ASN A 71 -4.86 9.67 -1.57
C ASN A 71 -3.66 9.47 -2.49
N ALA A 72 -2.70 8.61 -2.09
CA ALA A 72 -1.54 8.30 -2.91
C ALA A 72 -1.95 7.71 -4.27
N PHE A 73 -2.92 6.79 -4.27
CA PHE A 73 -3.44 6.21 -5.50
C PHE A 73 -4.22 7.22 -6.36
N SER A 74 -4.99 8.12 -5.74
CA SER A 74 -5.70 9.19 -6.44
C SER A 74 -4.73 10.16 -7.13
N VAL A 75 -3.66 10.58 -6.44
CA VAL A 75 -2.62 11.45 -6.99
C VAL A 75 -1.89 10.75 -8.14
N ALA A 76 -1.47 9.50 -7.95
CA ALA A 76 -0.85 8.73 -9.04
C ALA A 76 -1.78 8.59 -10.26
N THR A 77 -3.09 8.55 -10.05
CA THR A 77 -4.08 8.50 -11.11
C THR A 77 -4.24 9.81 -11.85
N SER A 78 -4.33 10.94 -11.14
CA SER A 78 -4.45 12.26 -11.77
C SER A 78 -3.21 12.61 -12.61
N GLU A 79 -2.03 12.16 -12.20
CA GLU A 79 -0.77 12.35 -12.92
C GLU A 79 -0.55 11.34 -14.07
N GLY A 80 -1.51 10.45 -14.34
CA GLY A 80 -1.44 9.48 -15.44
C GLY A 80 -0.54 8.27 -15.18
N HIS A 81 -0.04 8.09 -13.95
CA HIS A 81 0.81 6.98 -13.53
C HIS A 81 0.04 5.73 -13.09
N SER A 82 -1.31 5.75 -13.09
CA SER A 82 -2.16 4.62 -12.67
C SER A 82 -2.68 3.75 -13.82
N LYS A 83 -1.81 3.40 -14.79
CA LYS A 83 -2.16 2.45 -15.85
C LYS A 83 -1.49 1.10 -15.59
N GLY A 84 -2.18 0.02 -15.95
CA GLY A 84 -1.60 -1.34 -15.93
C GLY A 84 -1.82 -2.12 -14.63
N PRO A 85 -1.00 -3.17 -14.38
CA PRO A 85 -1.26 -4.14 -13.32
C PRO A 85 -1.31 -3.55 -11.91
N LEU A 86 -0.46 -2.57 -11.62
CA LEU A 86 -0.41 -1.96 -10.30
C LEU A 86 -1.70 -1.21 -9.96
N SER A 87 -2.27 -0.50 -10.92
CA SER A 87 -3.55 0.20 -10.76
C SER A 87 -4.70 -0.75 -10.45
N ARG A 88 -4.76 -1.89 -11.17
CA ARG A 88 -5.76 -2.93 -10.88
C ARG A 88 -5.62 -3.48 -9.47
N LEU A 89 -4.38 -3.69 -9.01
CA LEU A 89 -4.10 -4.20 -7.67
C LEU A 89 -4.59 -3.22 -6.58
N PHE A 90 -4.29 -1.93 -6.70
CA PHE A 90 -4.78 -0.90 -5.79
C PHE A 90 -6.30 -0.79 -5.78
N HIS A 91 -6.94 -0.81 -6.95
CA HIS A 91 -8.40 -0.83 -7.05
C HIS A 91 -9.02 -2.03 -6.32
N GLN A 92 -8.41 -3.21 -6.46
CA GLN A 92 -8.93 -4.41 -5.83
C GLN A 92 -8.74 -4.37 -4.30
N ALA A 93 -7.58 -3.89 -3.83
CA ALA A 93 -7.31 -3.73 -2.41
C ALA A 93 -8.29 -2.75 -1.74
N LEU A 94 -8.54 -1.59 -2.37
CA LEU A 94 -9.50 -0.59 -1.88
C LEU A 94 -10.96 -1.08 -1.94
N ARG A 95 -11.31 -1.96 -2.89
CA ARG A 95 -12.64 -2.55 -3.00
C ARG A 95 -12.90 -3.58 -1.89
N VAL A 96 -11.94 -4.48 -1.65
CA VAL A 96 -12.04 -5.53 -0.62
C VAL A 96 -12.21 -4.92 0.77
N GLU A 97 -11.48 -3.84 1.07
CA GLU A 97 -11.66 -3.09 2.32
C GLU A 97 -13.10 -2.58 2.49
N ARG A 98 -13.61 -1.86 1.49
CA ARG A 98 -14.96 -1.26 1.53
C ARG A 98 -16.04 -2.31 1.74
N ASP A 99 -15.93 -3.43 1.03
CA ASP A 99 -16.89 -4.51 1.12
C ASP A 99 -16.81 -5.17 2.52
N GLY A 100 -15.60 -5.42 3.05
CA GLY A 100 -15.40 -5.94 4.41
C GLY A 100 -15.84 -5.00 5.53
N TYR A 101 -15.72 -3.68 5.35
CA TYR A 101 -16.26 -2.67 6.26
C TYR A 101 -17.79 -2.69 6.29
N THR A 102 -18.40 -2.80 5.11
CA THR A 102 -19.87 -2.86 4.94
C THR A 102 -20.45 -4.09 5.63
N GLU A 103 -19.81 -5.25 5.49
CA GLU A 103 -20.24 -6.49 6.17
C GLU A 103 -20.09 -6.40 7.69
N ARG A 104 -19.00 -5.81 8.20
CA ARG A 104 -18.81 -5.58 9.65
C ARG A 104 -19.87 -4.66 10.26
N GLN A 105 -20.32 -3.62 9.55
CA GLN A 105 -21.43 -2.78 10.03
C GLN A 105 -22.76 -3.54 10.14
N LYS A 106 -23.04 -4.44 9.18
CA LYS A 106 -24.26 -5.26 9.22
C LYS A 106 -24.26 -6.23 10.39
N SER A 107 -23.11 -6.85 10.71
CA SER A 107 -23.00 -7.80 11.82
C SER A 107 -23.10 -7.16 13.21
N VAL A 108 -22.74 -5.88 13.36
CA VAL A 108 -22.85 -5.15 14.64
C VAL A 108 -24.28 -4.66 14.89
N ASN A 109 -25.12 -4.58 13.85
CA ASN A 109 -26.50 -4.09 13.92
C ASN A 109 -27.56 -5.20 14.00
N ILE A 110 -27.16 -6.42 14.39
CA ILE A 110 -28.14 -7.47 14.72
C ILE A 110 -28.71 -7.12 16.10
N PRO A 111 -29.99 -6.77 16.24
CA PRO A 111 -30.59 -6.53 17.56
C PRO A 111 -30.55 -7.85 18.33
N ASP A 112 -30.06 -7.83 19.56
CA ASP A 112 -30.27 -8.93 20.51
C ASP A 112 -31.79 -9.21 20.56
N LEU A 113 -32.16 -10.45 20.25
CA LEU A 113 -33.54 -10.97 20.31
C LEU A 113 -34.07 -10.98 21.76
#